data_AF-A0A661HWS4-F1
#
_entry.id   AF-A0A661HWS4-F1
#
_cell.length_a   1.000
_cell.length_b   1.000
_cell.length_c   1.000
_cell.angle_alpha   90.00
_cell.angle_beta   90.00
_cell.angle_gamma   90.00
#
_symmetry.space_group_name_H-M   'P 1'
#
loop_
_entity.id
_entity.type
_entity.pdbx_description
1 polymer ?
#
loop_
_entity_poly.entity_id
_entity_poly.type
_entity_poly.pdbx_seq_one_letter_code
_entity_poly.pdbx_strand_id
1 'polypeptide(L)'
;MNNITKFAVASLLGLTLLSTTAMADVKKGQKIYLKKLKAPCGFSGAKFAHKHTQDEWESINEAGKFAAEVKKLCPKAKIKAKYVPHVYDFAYEYAKDSGNIPSC
;
A
#
# COMPACT_ATOMS: atom_id res chain seq x y z
N MET A 1 44.53 -8.85 3.57
CA MET A 1 43.95 -10.14 3.98
C MET A 1 42.87 -9.87 5.01
N ASN A 2 41.63 -10.16 4.63
CA ASN A 2 40.49 -10.63 5.46
C ASN A 2 39.66 -9.60 6.29
N ASN A 3 38.76 -8.91 5.59
CA ASN A 3 37.29 -8.98 5.74
C ASN A 3 36.69 -9.45 7.09
N ILE A 4 36.49 -8.56 8.08
CA ILE A 4 35.50 -8.79 9.16
C ILE A 4 34.91 -7.45 9.63
N THR A 5 34.07 -6.81 8.82
CA THR A 5 33.17 -5.76 9.33
C THR A 5 31.90 -6.44 9.80
N LYS A 6 31.79 -6.63 11.13
CA LYS A 6 30.63 -7.23 11.79
C LYS A 6 29.42 -6.32 11.53
N PHE A 7 28.56 -6.71 10.58
CA PHE A 7 27.23 -6.14 10.47
C PHE A 7 26.42 -6.58 11.70
N ALA A 8 26.35 -5.70 12.70
CA ALA A 8 25.33 -5.81 13.72
C ALA A 8 23.98 -5.48 13.07
N VAL A 9 23.27 -6.50 12.61
CA VAL A 9 21.85 -6.38 12.29
C VAL A 9 21.12 -6.21 13.61
N ALA A 10 20.98 -4.96 14.05
CA ALA A 10 20.01 -4.59 15.05
C ALA A 10 18.64 -4.82 14.41
N SER A 11 18.09 -6.02 14.63
CA SER A 11 16.67 -6.29 14.41
C SER A 11 15.89 -5.38 15.36
N LEU A 12 15.58 -4.17 14.88
CA LEU A 12 14.48 -3.37 15.39
C LEU A 12 13.25 -4.24 15.25
N LEU A 13 12.88 -4.89 16.35
CA LEU A 13 11.52 -5.34 16.59
C LEU A 13 10.67 -4.08 16.50
N GLY A 14 10.12 -3.84 15.30
CA GLY A 14 9.13 -2.81 15.08
C GLY A 14 7.97 -3.12 16.02
N LEU A 15 7.78 -2.27 17.02
CA LEU A 15 6.51 -2.23 17.73
C LEU A 15 5.47 -1.90 16.67
N THR A 16 4.73 -2.90 16.21
CA THR A 16 3.50 -2.67 15.47
C THR A 16 2.53 -2.03 16.46
N LEU A 17 2.56 -0.71 16.53
CA LEU A 17 1.48 0.06 17.10
C LEU A 17 0.24 -0.40 16.34
N LEU A 18 -0.67 -1.08 17.03
CA LEU A 18 -1.99 -1.38 16.49
C LEU A 18 -2.77 -0.07 16.47
N SER A 19 -2.39 0.82 15.55
CA SER A 19 -3.17 1.98 15.15
C SER A 19 -4.50 1.42 14.65
N THR A 20 -5.58 1.62 15.40
CA THR A 20 -6.91 1.31 14.89
C THR A 20 -7.25 2.37 13.85
N THR A 21 -6.72 2.22 12.62
CA THR A 21 -7.15 3.00 11.48
C THR A 21 -8.63 2.71 11.28
N ALA A 22 -9.47 3.74 11.23
CA ALA A 22 -10.86 3.58 10.85
C ALA A 22 -10.89 3.03 9.42
N MET A 23 -10.97 1.70 9.30
CA MET A 23 -10.98 0.99 8.03
C MET A 23 -12.23 1.44 7.28
N ALA A 24 -12.07 2.21 6.20
CA ALA A 24 -13.14 2.32 5.25
C ALA A 24 -13.30 0.98 4.51
N ASP A 25 -14.35 0.87 3.70
CA ASP A 25 -14.72 -0.41 3.10
C ASP A 25 -13.65 -0.91 2.09
N VAL A 26 -12.84 -1.89 2.50
CA VAL A 26 -11.82 -2.57 1.68
C VAL A 26 -12.41 -3.11 0.37
N LYS A 27 -13.61 -3.71 0.41
CA LYS A 27 -14.27 -4.23 -0.81
C LYS A 27 -14.67 -3.09 -1.74
N LYS A 28 -15.08 -1.95 -1.20
CA LYS A 28 -15.31 -0.73 -1.99
C LYS A 28 -14.02 -0.22 -2.61
N GLY A 29 -12.91 -0.24 -1.88
CA GLY A 29 -11.56 0.05 -2.37
C GLY A 29 -11.15 -0.82 -3.55
N GLN A 30 -11.27 -2.14 -3.38
CA GLN A 30 -11.04 -3.15 -4.41
C GLN A 30 -11.91 -2.89 -5.66
N LYS A 31 -13.22 -2.64 -5.47
CA LYS A 31 -14.15 -2.32 -6.56
C LYS A 31 -13.78 -1.02 -7.29
N ILE A 32 -13.31 0.00 -6.57
CA ILE A 32 -12.82 1.24 -7.17
C ILE A 32 -11.56 0.96 -7.99
N TYR A 33 -10.61 0.20 -7.45
CA TYR A 33 -9.39 -0.16 -8.17
C TYR A 33 -9.76 -0.86 -9.48
N LEU A 34 -10.56 -1.92 -9.43
CA LEU A 34 -10.97 -2.70 -10.61
C LEU A 34 -11.67 -1.83 -11.67
N LYS A 35 -12.58 -0.94 -11.27
CA LYS A 35 -13.39 -0.15 -12.20
C LYS A 35 -12.72 1.13 -12.71
N LYS A 36 -11.75 1.69 -11.97
CA LYS A 36 -11.23 3.05 -12.22
C LYS A 36 -9.72 3.09 -12.38
N LEU A 37 -8.97 2.19 -11.75
CA LEU A 37 -7.52 2.23 -11.71
C LEU A 37 -6.86 1.09 -12.50
N LYS A 38 -7.46 -0.11 -12.57
CA LYS A 38 -6.87 -1.28 -13.25
C LYS A 38 -6.45 -1.01 -14.69
N ALA A 39 -7.37 -0.47 -15.50
CA ALA A 39 -7.08 -0.15 -16.91
C ALA A 39 -5.97 0.91 -17.08
N PRO A 40 -6.00 2.07 -16.39
CA PRO A 40 -4.91 3.04 -16.51
C PRO A 40 -3.61 2.65 -15.79
N CYS A 41 -3.64 1.80 -14.76
CA CYS A 41 -2.46 1.24 -14.12
C CYS A 41 -1.78 0.18 -14.99
N GLY A 42 -2.57 -0.66 -15.68
CA GLY A 42 -2.06 -1.77 -16.48
C GLY A 42 -1.68 -3.02 -15.68
N PHE A 43 -2.06 -3.11 -14.39
CA PHE A 43 -1.80 -4.27 -13.53
C PHE A 43 -2.91 -4.54 -12.51
N SER A 44 -2.88 -5.74 -11.90
CA SER A 44 -3.88 -6.18 -10.92
C SER A 44 -3.84 -5.39 -9.61
N GLY A 45 -4.94 -5.44 -8.86
CA GLY A 45 -5.02 -4.82 -7.53
C GLY A 45 -4.02 -5.44 -6.55
N ALA A 46 -3.78 -6.75 -6.63
CA ALA A 46 -2.76 -7.42 -5.83
C ALA A 46 -1.36 -6.84 -6.10
N LYS A 47 -0.97 -6.67 -7.38
CA LYS A 47 0.32 -6.08 -7.74
C LYS A 47 0.43 -4.62 -7.33
N PHE A 48 -0.70 -3.90 -7.23
CA PHE A 48 -0.75 -2.54 -6.69
C PHE A 48 -0.52 -2.53 -5.18
N ALA A 49 -1.29 -3.30 -4.41
CA ALA A 49 -1.19 -3.35 -2.96
C ALA A 49 0.20 -3.83 -2.50
N HIS A 50 0.79 -4.82 -3.20
CA HIS A 50 2.14 -5.32 -2.93
C HIS A 50 3.29 -4.35 -3.31
N LYS A 51 3.00 -3.13 -3.76
CA LYS A 51 4.06 -2.15 -4.07
C LYS A 51 4.77 -1.64 -2.83
N HIS A 52 4.09 -1.65 -1.70
CA HIS A 52 4.57 -1.17 -0.41
C HIS A 52 4.15 -2.14 0.69
N THR A 53 4.84 -2.10 1.83
CA THR A 53 4.41 -2.72 3.08
C THR A 53 3.28 -1.92 3.75
N GLN A 54 2.68 -2.47 4.80
CA GLN A 54 1.68 -1.77 5.61
C GLN A 54 2.25 -0.45 6.15
N ASP A 55 3.42 -0.49 6.79
CA ASP A 55 4.12 0.67 7.34
C ASP A 55 4.43 1.73 6.26
N GLU A 56 4.87 1.29 5.07
CA GLU A 56 5.14 2.19 3.95
C GLU A 56 3.85 2.85 3.43
N TRP A 57 2.77 2.08 3.29
CA TRP A 57 1.47 2.62 2.88
C TRP A 57 0.92 3.62 3.89
N GLU A 58 0.98 3.30 5.19
CA GLU A 58 0.57 4.18 6.29
C GLU A 58 1.37 5.48 6.24
N SER A 59 2.70 5.40 6.18
CA SER A 59 3.59 6.56 6.07
C SER A 59 3.28 7.45 4.86
N ILE A 60 2.98 6.85 3.71
CA ILE A 60 2.59 7.58 2.49
C ILE A 60 1.24 8.27 2.66
N ASN A 61 0.29 7.62 3.33
CA ASN A 61 -1.05 8.14 3.55
C ASN A 61 -1.08 9.26 4.59
N GLU A 62 -0.41 9.09 5.73
CA GLU A 62 -0.26 10.11 6.77
C GLU A 62 0.46 11.36 6.27
N ALA A 63 1.43 11.20 5.37
CA ALA A 63 2.08 12.32 4.69
C ALA A 63 1.17 13.04 3.65
N GLY A 64 -0.07 12.58 3.45
CA GLY A 64 -1.00 13.11 2.44
C GLY A 64 -0.58 12.81 1.00
N LYS A 65 0.34 11.85 0.78
CA LYS A 65 0.98 11.59 -0.52
C LYS A 65 0.38 10.41 -1.28
N PHE A 66 -0.64 9.74 -0.74
CA PHE A 66 -1.25 8.56 -1.38
C PHE A 66 -1.66 8.79 -2.84
N ALA A 67 -2.37 9.88 -3.14
CA ALA A 67 -2.80 10.16 -4.51
C ALA A 67 -1.62 10.42 -5.47
N ALA A 68 -0.53 11.01 -4.97
CA ALA A 68 0.68 11.23 -5.74
C ALA A 68 1.41 9.91 -6.02
N GLU A 69 1.48 9.01 -5.04
CA GLU A 69 2.05 7.68 -5.21
C GLU A 69 1.23 6.83 -6.19
N VAL A 70 -0.11 6.87 -6.11
CA VAL A 70 -0.98 6.24 -7.11
C VAL A 70 -0.67 6.76 -8.51
N LYS A 71 -0.45 8.07 -8.67
CA LYS A 71 -0.08 8.66 -9.96
C LYS A 71 1.33 8.25 -10.42
N LYS A 72 2.28 8.08 -9.50
CA LYS A 72 3.63 7.58 -9.81
C LYS A 72 3.59 6.12 -10.28
N LEU A 73 2.84 5.27 -9.59
CA LEU A 73 2.67 3.85 -9.91
C LEU A 73 1.81 3.65 -11.17
N CYS A 74 0.83 4.53 -11.36
CA CYS A 74 -0.13 4.49 -12.45
C CYS A 74 -0.23 5.87 -13.13
N PRO A 75 0.72 6.24 -14.01
CA PRO A 75 0.79 7.58 -14.61
C PRO A 75 -0.47 8.05 -15.35
N LYS A 76 -1.25 7.11 -15.88
CA LYS A 76 -2.50 7.39 -16.60
C LYS A 76 -3.73 7.43 -15.69
N ALA A 77 -3.60 7.06 -14.41
CA ALA A 77 -4.72 6.99 -13.49
C ALA A 77 -4.99 8.34 -12.82
N LYS A 78 -6.27 8.63 -12.59
CA LYS A 78 -6.72 9.80 -11.81
C LYS A 78 -7.63 9.32 -10.69
N ILE A 79 -7.11 9.33 -9.46
CA ILE A 79 -7.91 9.03 -8.27
C ILE A 79 -8.61 10.29 -7.78
N LYS A 80 -9.90 10.18 -7.43
CA LYS A 80 -10.65 11.28 -6.80
C LYS A 80 -10.40 11.26 -5.29
N ALA A 81 -10.34 12.42 -4.65
CA ALA A 81 -10.10 12.53 -3.20
C ALA A 81 -11.05 11.64 -2.37
N LYS A 82 -12.34 11.59 -2.71
CA LYS A 82 -13.34 10.72 -2.06
C LYS A 82 -13.09 9.21 -2.19
N TYR A 83 -12.19 8.79 -3.07
CA TYR A 83 -11.81 7.38 -3.26
C TYR A 83 -10.51 7.03 -2.56
N VAL A 84 -9.69 8.01 -2.20
CA VAL A 84 -8.41 7.81 -1.51
C VAL A 84 -8.55 6.92 -0.28
N PRO A 85 -9.43 7.20 0.71
CA PRO A 85 -9.49 6.37 1.92
C PRO A 85 -9.80 4.90 1.59
N HIS A 86 -10.78 4.64 0.74
CA HIS A 86 -11.13 3.27 0.35
C HIS A 86 -10.01 2.54 -0.40
N VAL A 87 -9.31 3.22 -1.33
CA VAL A 87 -8.24 2.59 -2.11
C VAL A 87 -6.99 2.41 -1.24
N TYR A 88 -6.76 3.29 -0.27
CA TYR A 88 -5.74 3.13 0.76
C TYR A 88 -6.01 1.91 1.61
N ASP A 89 -7.22 1.74 2.17
CA ASP A 89 -7.52 0.57 3.00
C ASP A 89 -7.36 -0.73 2.22
N PHE A 90 -7.73 -0.73 0.94
CA PHE A 90 -7.44 -1.84 0.04
C PHE A 90 -5.93 -2.10 -0.13
N ALA A 91 -5.12 -1.05 -0.28
CA ALA A 91 -3.68 -1.18 -0.45
C ALA A 91 -2.99 -1.68 0.83
N TYR A 92 -3.44 -1.17 1.99
CA TYR A 92 -2.94 -1.51 3.31
C TYR A 92 -3.33 -2.93 3.73
N GLU A 93 -4.60 -3.32 3.54
CA GLU A 93 -5.10 -4.66 3.90
C GLU A 93 -4.36 -5.77 3.15
N TYR A 94 -4.02 -5.51 1.88
CA TYR A 94 -3.36 -6.46 0.98
C TYR A 94 -1.91 -6.06 0.66
N ALA A 95 -1.28 -5.33 1.56
CA ALA A 95 0.12 -4.91 1.42
C ALA A 95 1.04 -6.13 1.32
N LYS A 96 2.29 -5.90 0.89
CA LYS A 96 3.26 -6.97 0.62
C LYS A 96 3.49 -7.92 1.80
N ASP A 97 3.38 -7.40 3.02
CA ASP A 97 3.67 -8.04 4.30
C ASP A 97 2.42 -8.37 5.13
N SER A 98 1.21 -8.06 4.64
CA SER A 98 -0.02 -8.26 5.43
C SER A 98 -0.44 -9.73 5.58
N GLY A 99 0.13 -10.63 4.77
CA GLY A 99 -0.29 -12.04 4.71
C GLY A 99 -1.65 -12.27 4.05
N ASN A 100 -2.36 -11.20 3.66
CA ASN A 100 -3.66 -11.26 2.99
C ASN A 100 -3.49 -11.19 1.47
N ILE A 101 -4.17 -12.06 0.72
CA ILE A 101 -4.17 -12.02 -0.75
C ILE A 101 -5.58 -11.68 -1.25
N PRO A 102 -5.76 -10.61 -2.04
CA PRO A 102 -7.07 -10.23 -2.54
C PRO A 102 -7.50 -11.17 -3.67
N SER A 103 -8.74 -11.65 -3.65
CA SER A 103 -9.27 -12.59 -4.64
C SER A 103 -9.64 -11.96 -6.01
N CYS A 104 -8.93 -10.95 -6.53
CA CYS A 104 -9.35 -10.15 -7.72
C CYS A 104 -8.33 -9.89 -8.84
#